data_AF-A0AAD6NWY9-F1
#
_entry.id   AF-A0AAD6NWY9-F1
#
_cell.length_a   1.000
_cell.length_b   1.000
_cell.length_c   1.000
_cell.angle_alpha   90.00
_cell.angle_beta   90.00
_cell.angle_gamma   90.00
#
_symmetry.space_group_name_H-M   'P 1'
#
loop_
_entity.id
_entity.type
_entity.pdbx_description
1 polymer ?
#
loop_
_entity_poly.entity_id
_entity_poly.type
_entity_poly.pdbx_seq_one_letter_code
_entity_poly.pdbx_strand_id
1 'polypeptide(L)'
;MMDETYWSNVDYIKASNLSIGPQFISKTLTEKRALEFAQEHGLDLVTLIPTYVHGPFICPNMPASVHMLLAMVLGDHEQYKMFIRTPMVHIDDVARAHIFLLENPEAKGRYICSSDMVTIEEMSEFLSAKYPEYPIPTLESLKDVEGFRIPGVSSKKLLDSGFKFRYGLAEMFDGAIQCCKEKGFL
;
A
#
# COMPACT_ATOMS: atom_id res chain seq x y z
N MET A 1 -9.63 -12.43 4.74
CA MET A 1 -9.34 -10.97 4.71
C MET A 1 -9.15 -10.52 6.15
N MET A 2 -8.09 -9.78 6.45
CA MET A 2 -7.85 -9.18 7.77
C MET A 2 -8.59 -7.84 7.87
N ASP A 3 -9.13 -7.54 9.05
CA ASP A 3 -9.79 -6.27 9.35
C ASP A 3 -9.04 -5.50 10.46
N GLU A 4 -9.63 -4.41 10.94
CA GLU A 4 -9.06 -3.52 11.95
C GLU A 4 -8.84 -4.16 13.33
N THR A 5 -9.36 -5.36 13.58
CA THR A 5 -9.14 -6.10 14.83
C THR A 5 -7.80 -6.83 14.84
N TYR A 6 -7.17 -7.01 13.68
CA TYR A 6 -5.89 -7.70 13.55
C TYR A 6 -4.72 -6.77 13.86
N TRP A 7 -3.77 -7.31 14.62
CA TRP A 7 -2.49 -6.65 14.93
C TRP A 7 -1.33 -7.52 14.47
N SER A 8 -0.29 -6.88 13.96
CA SER A 8 0.96 -7.57 13.64
C SER A 8 1.57 -8.20 14.89
N ASN A 9 1.98 -9.46 14.78
CA ASN A 9 2.65 -10.17 15.86
C ASN A 9 4.14 -9.76 15.89
N VAL A 10 4.51 -8.97 16.90
CA VAL A 10 5.86 -8.41 17.06
C VAL A 10 6.91 -9.52 17.24
N ASP A 11 6.61 -10.56 18.01
CA ASP A 11 7.57 -11.64 18.29
C ASP A 11 7.80 -12.50 17.06
N TYR A 12 6.74 -12.78 16.29
CA TYR A 12 6.85 -13.43 15.00
C TYR A 12 7.71 -12.62 14.02
N ILE A 13 7.48 -11.30 13.92
CA ILE A 13 8.26 -10.44 13.01
C ILE A 13 9.73 -10.42 13.42
N LYS A 14 10.03 -10.32 14.72
CA LYS A 14 11.42 -10.41 15.21
C LYS A 14 12.06 -11.75 14.85
N ALA A 15 11.35 -12.85 15.03
CA ALA A 15 11.85 -14.19 14.72
C ALA A 15 12.03 -14.44 13.21
N SER A 16 11.25 -13.76 12.36
CA SER A 16 11.29 -13.92 10.91
C SER A 16 12.52 -13.34 10.22
N ASN A 17 13.33 -12.52 10.91
CA ASN A 17 14.53 -11.86 10.36
C ASN A 17 14.31 -11.14 9.01
N LEU A 18 13.11 -10.62 8.78
CA LEU A 18 12.80 -9.82 7.59
C LEU A 18 13.52 -8.48 7.65
N SER A 19 14.14 -8.08 6.54
CA SER A 19 14.84 -6.79 6.42
C SER A 19 13.94 -5.59 6.73
N ILE A 20 12.65 -5.68 6.38
CA ILE A 20 11.61 -4.68 6.66
C ILE A 20 10.91 -4.88 8.02
N GLY A 21 11.25 -5.94 8.75
CA GLY A 21 10.65 -6.29 10.05
C GLY A 21 10.71 -5.16 11.09
N PRO A 22 11.84 -4.45 11.26
CA PRO A 22 11.92 -3.31 12.19
C PRO A 22 10.90 -2.22 11.91
N GLN A 23 10.59 -1.95 10.63
CA GLN A 23 9.59 -0.96 10.26
C GLN A 23 8.18 -1.40 10.67
N PHE A 24 7.83 -2.67 10.47
CA PHE A 24 6.53 -3.20 10.88
C PHE A 24 6.36 -3.20 12.41
N ILE A 25 7.41 -3.57 13.15
CA ILE A 25 7.41 -3.52 14.61
C ILE A 25 7.23 -2.07 15.08
N SER A 26 8.02 -1.14 14.55
CA SER A 26 7.93 0.28 14.91
C SER A 26 6.53 0.83 14.65
N LYS A 27 5.97 0.65 13.45
CA LYS A 27 4.61 1.12 13.12
C LYS A 27 3.56 0.53 14.06
N THR A 28 3.65 -0.77 14.37
CA THR A 28 2.71 -1.46 15.26
C THR A 28 2.77 -0.90 16.68
N LEU A 29 3.97 -0.75 17.24
CA LEU A 29 4.15 -0.26 18.61
C LEU A 29 3.76 1.22 18.73
N THR A 30 4.08 2.03 17.74
CA THR A 30 3.67 3.45 17.70
C THR A 30 2.16 3.58 17.65
N GLU A 31 1.46 2.82 16.80
CA GLU A 31 -0.01 2.87 16.72
C GLU A 31 -0.66 2.45 18.04
N LYS A 32 -0.22 1.33 18.64
CA LYS A 32 -0.73 0.87 19.94
C LYS A 32 -0.55 1.94 21.01
N ARG A 33 0.66 2.49 21.13
CA ARG A 33 0.96 3.51 22.15
C ARG A 33 0.15 4.79 21.93
N ALA A 34 -0.07 5.21 20.69
CA ALA A 34 -0.88 6.38 20.37
C ALA A 34 -2.34 6.18 20.79
N LEU A 35 -2.93 5.01 20.49
CA LEU A 35 -4.30 4.66 20.91
C LEU A 35 -4.45 4.60 22.43
N GLU A 36 -3.50 3.97 23.12
CA GLU A 36 -3.47 3.93 24.59
C GLU A 36 -3.37 5.34 25.18
N PHE A 37 -2.46 6.17 24.67
CA PHE A 37 -2.28 7.55 25.12
C PHE A 37 -3.56 8.38 24.93
N ALA A 38 -4.20 8.26 23.77
CA ALA A 38 -5.44 8.97 23.50
C ALA A 38 -6.55 8.57 24.48
N GLN A 39 -6.68 7.27 24.77
CA GLN A 39 -7.63 6.76 25.75
C GLN A 39 -7.34 7.27 27.17
N GLU A 40 -6.07 7.24 27.60
CA GLU A 40 -5.61 7.73 28.92
C GLU A 40 -5.92 9.21 29.13
N HIS A 41 -5.86 10.00 28.05
CA HIS A 41 -5.98 11.46 28.11
C HIS A 41 -7.31 12.00 27.56
N GLY A 42 -8.26 11.14 27.19
CA GLY A 42 -9.56 11.54 26.65
C GLY A 42 -9.47 12.28 25.32
N LEU A 43 -8.46 11.99 24.50
CA LEU A 43 -8.31 12.53 23.15
C LEU A 43 -9.10 11.67 22.17
N ASP A 44 -9.77 12.31 21.22
CA ASP A 44 -10.35 11.62 20.08
C ASP A 44 -9.24 11.31 19.05
N LEU A 45 -8.99 10.02 18.83
CA LEU A 45 -7.96 9.53 17.93
C LEU A 45 -8.51 8.47 16.98
N VAL A 46 -8.29 8.74 15.70
CA VAL A 46 -8.52 7.80 14.60
C VAL A 46 -7.19 7.50 13.92
N THR A 47 -6.92 6.22 13.65
CA THR A 47 -5.74 5.80 12.90
C THR A 47 -6.14 5.29 11.52
N LEU A 48 -5.47 5.79 10.48
CA LEU A 48 -5.62 5.29 9.12
C LEU A 48 -4.44 4.39 8.78
N ILE A 49 -4.72 3.21 8.26
CA ILE A 49 -3.73 2.17 7.94
C ILE A 49 -3.74 1.95 6.43
N PRO A 50 -2.97 2.73 5.66
CA PRO A 50 -2.82 2.49 4.24
C PRO A 50 -1.95 1.26 3.98
N THR A 51 -2.18 0.60 2.85
CA THR A 51 -1.30 -0.43 2.30
C THR A 51 -0.20 0.20 1.45
N TYR A 52 0.25 -0.40 0.34
CA TYR A 52 1.24 0.25 -0.51
C TYR A 52 0.63 1.43 -1.24
N VAL A 53 1.09 2.63 -0.87
CA VAL A 53 0.62 3.86 -1.48
C VAL A 53 1.29 4.07 -2.83
N HIS A 54 0.48 4.25 -3.87
CA HIS A 54 0.91 4.47 -5.24
C HIS A 54 0.29 5.73 -5.85
N GLY A 55 0.81 6.17 -7.01
CA GLY A 55 0.37 7.39 -7.68
C GLY A 55 1.48 8.46 -7.80
N PRO A 56 1.11 9.67 -8.27
CA PRO A 56 2.06 10.78 -8.43
C PRO A 56 2.58 11.26 -7.07
N PHE A 57 3.77 11.85 -7.04
CA PHE A 57 4.40 12.27 -5.80
C PHE A 57 5.02 13.66 -5.89
N ILE A 58 4.88 14.42 -4.80
CA ILE A 58 5.38 15.80 -4.73
C ILE A 58 6.87 15.81 -4.38
N CYS A 59 7.33 14.83 -3.61
CA CYS A 59 8.70 14.72 -3.14
C CYS A 59 9.73 14.76 -4.29
N PRO A 60 10.94 15.29 -4.06
CA PRO A 60 12.00 15.27 -5.06
C PRO A 60 12.47 13.84 -5.36
N ASN A 61 12.54 12.99 -4.33
CA ASN A 61 12.92 11.60 -4.45
C ASN A 61 11.69 10.71 -4.62
N MET A 62 11.84 9.63 -5.40
CA MET A 62 10.80 8.62 -5.56
C MET A 62 10.50 7.94 -4.22
N PRO A 63 9.22 7.88 -3.77
CA PRO A 63 8.85 7.13 -2.58
C PRO A 63 9.15 5.64 -2.73
N ALA A 64 9.61 4.99 -1.65
CA ALA A 64 9.97 3.58 -1.68
C ALA A 64 8.82 2.66 -2.12
N SER A 65 7.57 2.98 -1.76
CA SER A 65 6.39 2.23 -2.21
C SER A 65 6.15 2.36 -3.71
N VAL A 66 6.36 3.56 -4.27
CA VAL A 66 6.24 3.81 -5.72
C VAL A 66 7.34 3.11 -6.48
N HIS A 67 8.59 3.20 -6.02
CA HIS A 67 9.71 2.47 -6.62
C HIS A 67 9.44 0.97 -6.65
N MET A 68 9.05 0.40 -5.51
CA MET A 68 8.71 -1.01 -5.45
C MET A 68 7.63 -1.33 -6.47
N LEU A 69 6.47 -0.65 -6.44
CA LEU A 69 5.34 -0.88 -7.36
C LEU A 69 5.67 -0.68 -8.86
N LEU A 70 6.71 0.08 -9.20
CA LEU A 70 7.22 0.25 -10.55
C LEU A 70 8.33 -0.74 -10.93
N ALA A 71 8.65 -1.74 -10.11
CA ALA A 71 9.75 -2.67 -10.34
C ALA A 71 9.75 -3.31 -11.73
N MET A 72 8.58 -3.69 -12.27
CA MET A 72 8.50 -4.25 -13.63
C MET A 72 8.80 -3.21 -14.72
N VAL A 73 8.38 -1.97 -14.52
CA VAL A 73 8.65 -0.85 -15.46
C VAL A 73 10.13 -0.47 -15.42
N LEU A 74 10.74 -0.50 -14.24
CA LEU A 74 12.14 -0.13 -13.99
C LEU A 74 13.13 -1.28 -14.25
N GLY A 75 12.66 -2.51 -14.48
CA GLY A 75 13.51 -3.69 -14.60
C GLY A 75 14.19 -4.12 -13.29
N ASP A 76 13.65 -3.73 -12.13
CA ASP A 76 14.17 -4.09 -10.81
C ASP A 76 13.63 -5.46 -10.36
N HIS A 77 14.28 -6.52 -10.87
CA HIS A 77 13.91 -7.91 -10.57
C HIS A 77 14.06 -8.27 -9.08
N GLU A 78 14.89 -7.57 -8.31
CA GLU A 78 15.10 -7.88 -6.89
C GLU A 78 13.83 -7.65 -6.06
N GLN A 79 12.94 -6.79 -6.55
CA GLN A 79 11.67 -6.45 -5.90
C GLN A 79 10.54 -7.42 -6.24
N TYR A 80 10.69 -8.32 -7.22
CA TYR A 80 9.61 -9.21 -7.67
C TYR A 80 9.07 -10.10 -6.54
N LYS A 81 9.91 -10.45 -5.58
CA LYS A 81 9.52 -11.17 -4.36
C LYS A 81 8.48 -10.43 -3.49
N MET A 82 8.28 -9.12 -3.71
CA MET A 82 7.26 -8.31 -3.03
C MET A 82 5.93 -8.26 -3.79
N PHE A 83 5.86 -8.86 -4.99
CA PHE A 83 4.72 -8.75 -5.92
C PHE A 83 3.74 -9.91 -5.93
N ILE A 84 3.97 -10.98 -5.16
CA ILE A 84 3.12 -12.19 -5.27
C ILE A 84 1.64 -11.85 -5.12
N ARG A 85 1.32 -11.03 -4.10
CA ARG A 85 0.00 -10.41 -3.90
C ARG A 85 0.18 -9.09 -3.20
N THR A 86 -0.11 -7.99 -3.90
CA THR A 86 0.24 -6.66 -3.43
C THR A 86 -1.01 -5.81 -3.23
N PRO A 87 -1.38 -5.50 -1.97
CA PRO A 87 -2.43 -4.54 -1.71
C PRO A 87 -1.92 -3.11 -1.93
N MET A 88 -2.72 -2.29 -2.60
CA MET A 88 -2.35 -0.91 -2.88
C MET A 88 -3.52 0.06 -2.77
N VAL A 89 -3.17 1.34 -2.73
CA VAL A 89 -4.12 2.45 -2.67
C VAL A 89 -3.49 3.70 -3.29
N HIS A 90 -4.32 4.49 -3.98
CA HIS A 90 -3.88 5.75 -4.56
C HIS A 90 -3.59 6.79 -3.48
N ILE A 91 -2.52 7.58 -3.62
CA ILE A 91 -2.11 8.63 -2.67
C ILE A 91 -3.22 9.63 -2.37
N ASP A 92 -3.95 10.09 -3.38
CA ASP A 92 -5.07 11.02 -3.19
C ASP A 92 -6.25 10.37 -2.45
N ASP A 93 -6.46 9.06 -2.58
CA ASP A 93 -7.47 8.37 -1.79
C ASP A 93 -7.05 8.24 -0.32
N VAL A 94 -5.75 8.07 -0.04
CA VAL A 94 -5.22 8.14 1.33
C VAL A 94 -5.43 9.54 1.92
N ALA A 95 -5.08 10.60 1.19
CA ALA A 95 -5.29 11.98 1.63
C ALA A 95 -6.77 12.29 1.87
N ARG A 96 -7.64 11.87 0.95
CA ARG A 96 -9.09 12.01 1.09
C ARG A 96 -9.64 11.23 2.27
N ALA A 97 -9.13 10.02 2.54
CA ALA A 97 -9.56 9.21 3.67
C ALA A 97 -9.18 9.87 5.01
N HIS A 98 -8.00 10.48 5.10
CA HIS A 98 -7.63 11.29 6.26
C HIS A 98 -8.61 12.45 6.50
N ILE A 99 -8.90 13.24 5.46
CA ILE A 99 -9.85 14.37 5.57
C ILE A 99 -11.24 13.86 5.96
N PHE A 100 -11.72 12.83 5.27
CA PHE A 100 -13.03 12.23 5.51
C PHE A 100 -13.21 11.74 6.94
N LEU A 101 -12.21 11.08 7.51
CA LEU A 101 -12.29 10.57 8.89
C LEU A 101 -12.14 11.69 9.91
N LEU A 102 -11.32 12.70 9.63
CA LEU A 102 -11.20 13.88 10.50
C LEU A 102 -12.52 14.66 10.59
N GLU A 103 -13.25 14.77 9.48
CA GLU A 103 -14.53 15.50 9.41
C GLU A 103 -15.73 14.66 9.88
N ASN A 104 -15.56 13.36 10.10
CA ASN A 104 -16.64 12.47 10.51
C ASN A 104 -16.67 12.30 12.04
N PRO A 105 -17.65 12.89 12.75
CA PRO A 105 -17.72 12.82 14.22
C PRO A 105 -17.99 11.40 14.75
N GLU A 106 -18.46 10.47 13.91
CA GLU A 106 -18.68 9.07 14.29
C GLU A 106 -17.45 8.18 14.06
N ALA A 107 -16.39 8.72 13.44
CA ALA A 107 -15.18 7.96 13.17
C ALA A 107 -14.44 7.66 14.48
N LYS A 108 -14.13 6.38 14.71
CA LYS A 108 -13.41 5.95 15.93
C LYS A 108 -12.49 4.77 15.70
N GLY A 109 -11.34 4.81 16.36
CA GLY A 109 -10.34 3.75 16.33
C GLY A 109 -9.66 3.64 14.97
N ARG A 110 -9.43 2.41 14.52
CA ARG A 110 -8.60 2.10 13.35
C ARG A 110 -9.44 2.03 12.07
N TYR A 111 -8.85 2.34 10.92
CA TYR A 111 -9.46 2.19 9.58
C TYR A 111 -8.40 1.71 8.58
N ILE A 112 -8.68 0.62 7.87
CA ILE A 112 -7.83 0.16 6.77
C ILE A 112 -8.18 0.93 5.49
N CYS A 113 -7.14 1.36 4.77
CA CYS A 113 -7.26 2.08 3.49
C CYS A 113 -6.48 1.35 2.39
N SER A 114 -7.16 0.42 1.72
CA SER A 114 -6.66 -0.36 0.59
C SER A 114 -7.77 -0.51 -0.44
N SER A 115 -7.52 -0.13 -1.70
CA SER A 115 -8.52 -0.22 -2.77
C SER A 115 -8.38 -1.51 -3.57
N ASP A 116 -7.15 -1.87 -3.92
CA ASP A 116 -6.86 -2.93 -4.87
C ASP A 116 -5.92 -3.97 -4.26
N MET A 117 -6.02 -5.20 -4.77
CA MET A 117 -5.10 -6.28 -4.49
C MET A 117 -4.82 -6.99 -5.81
N VAL A 118 -3.56 -6.94 -6.24
CA VAL A 118 -3.13 -7.41 -7.55
C VAL A 118 -2.06 -8.48 -7.38
N THR A 119 -2.14 -9.57 -8.13
CA THR A 119 -1.07 -10.59 -8.17
C THR A 119 0.06 -10.16 -9.11
N ILE A 120 1.21 -10.86 -9.05
CA ILE A 120 2.33 -10.57 -9.94
C ILE A 120 1.96 -10.82 -11.41
N GLU A 121 1.14 -11.84 -11.68
CA GLU A 121 0.65 -12.18 -13.01
C GLU A 121 -0.33 -11.12 -13.54
N GLU A 122 -1.32 -10.74 -12.72
CA GLU A 122 -2.28 -9.68 -13.06
C GLU A 122 -1.58 -8.35 -13.32
N MET A 123 -0.53 -8.04 -12.54
CA MET A 123 0.30 -6.85 -12.74
C MET A 123 1.05 -6.89 -14.07
N SER A 124 1.67 -8.02 -14.41
CA SER A 124 2.37 -8.21 -15.68
C SER A 124 1.43 -8.06 -16.88
N GLU A 125 0.25 -8.68 -16.84
CA GLU A 125 -0.77 -8.55 -17.88
C GLU A 125 -1.26 -7.10 -18.03
N PHE A 126 -1.57 -6.44 -16.91
CA PHE A 126 -2.01 -5.05 -16.90
C PHE A 126 -0.94 -4.12 -17.50
N LEU A 127 0.31 -4.23 -17.03
CA LEU A 127 1.39 -3.36 -17.48
C LEU A 127 1.78 -3.60 -18.94
N SER A 128 1.86 -4.86 -19.37
CA SER A 128 2.20 -5.20 -20.76
C SER A 128 1.14 -4.75 -21.75
N ALA A 129 -0.14 -4.79 -21.37
CA ALA A 129 -1.24 -4.30 -22.20
C ALA A 129 -1.29 -2.77 -22.28
N LYS A 130 -1.05 -2.07 -21.16
CA LYS A 130 -1.23 -0.61 -21.08
C LYS A 130 0.03 0.18 -21.45
N TYR A 131 1.22 -0.37 -21.20
CA TYR A 131 2.50 0.29 -21.44
C TYR A 131 3.46 -0.61 -22.25
N PRO A 132 3.13 -0.90 -23.51
CA PRO A 132 3.91 -1.82 -24.36
C PRO A 132 5.32 -1.30 -24.67
N GLU A 133 5.65 -0.05 -24.35
CA GLU A 133 6.98 0.52 -24.52
C GLU A 133 8.01 0.00 -23.50
N TYR A 134 7.56 -0.58 -22.36
CA TYR A 134 8.46 -1.09 -21.33
C TYR A 134 8.69 -2.60 -21.46
N PRO A 135 9.88 -3.10 -21.07
CA PRO A 135 10.21 -4.52 -21.13
C PRO A 135 9.56 -5.29 -19.96
N ILE A 136 8.23 -5.37 -19.95
CA ILE A 136 7.47 -6.05 -18.90
C ILE A 136 7.72 -7.58 -19.00
N PRO A 137 8.00 -8.28 -17.88
CA PRO A 137 8.22 -9.72 -17.87
C PRO A 137 6.99 -10.50 -18.35
N THR A 138 7.20 -11.61 -19.05
CA THR A 138 6.12 -12.50 -19.47
C THR A 138 5.66 -13.39 -18.32
N LEU A 139 4.43 -13.91 -18.39
CA LEU A 139 3.90 -14.84 -17.38
C LEU A 139 4.80 -16.07 -17.19
N GLU A 140 5.41 -16.59 -18.25
CA GLU A 140 6.34 -17.72 -18.16
C GLU A 140 7.54 -17.40 -17.27
N SER A 141 8.10 -16.19 -17.42
CA SER A 141 9.26 -15.75 -16.63
C SER A 141 8.94 -15.51 -15.15
N LEU A 142 7.65 -15.43 -14.79
CA LEU A 142 7.19 -15.15 -13.43
C LEU A 142 6.82 -16.42 -12.64
N LYS A 143 6.72 -17.59 -13.28
CA LYS A 143 6.28 -18.83 -12.63
C LYS A 143 7.12 -19.25 -11.43
N ASP A 144 8.43 -18.99 -11.50
CA ASP A 144 9.40 -19.37 -10.48
C ASP A 144 9.65 -18.24 -9.46
N VAL A 145 8.93 -17.12 -9.55
CA VAL A 145 9.07 -16.03 -8.58
C VAL A 145 8.40 -16.45 -7.28
N GLU A 146 9.24 -16.81 -6.30
CA GLU A 146 8.81 -17.00 -4.92
C GLU A 146 8.95 -15.70 -4.12
N GLY A 147 8.00 -15.46 -3.23
CA GLY A 147 7.97 -14.20 -2.49
C GLY A 147 6.93 -14.14 -1.40
N PHE A 148 6.80 -12.96 -0.81
CA PHE A 148 5.90 -12.71 0.31
C PHE A 148 4.45 -12.67 -0.15
N ARG A 149 3.65 -13.56 0.45
CA ARG A 149 2.19 -13.55 0.28
C ARG A 149 1.58 -12.68 1.37
N ILE A 150 1.33 -11.42 1.05
CA ILE A 150 0.66 -10.52 1.98
C ILE A 150 -0.82 -10.94 2.09
N PRO A 151 -1.36 -11.14 3.31
CA PRO A 151 -2.77 -11.42 3.50
C PRO A 151 -3.63 -10.29 2.94
N GLY A 152 -4.76 -10.63 2.34
CA GLY A 152 -5.75 -9.63 1.94
C GLY A 152 -6.32 -8.87 3.13
N VAL A 153 -6.47 -7.55 2.99
CA VAL A 153 -7.01 -6.65 4.00
C VAL A 153 -8.35 -6.05 3.55
N SER A 154 -9.25 -5.80 4.50
CA SER A 154 -10.60 -5.32 4.24
C SER A 154 -10.73 -3.85 4.60
N SER A 155 -11.04 -2.99 3.62
CA SER A 155 -11.41 -1.58 3.84
C SER A 155 -12.91 -1.41 4.11
N LYS A 156 -13.62 -2.49 4.45
CA LYS A 156 -15.08 -2.50 4.59
C LYS A 156 -15.56 -1.44 5.60
N LYS A 157 -14.89 -1.28 6.74
CA LYS A 157 -15.26 -0.28 7.75
C LYS A 157 -15.22 1.15 7.19
N LEU A 158 -14.19 1.47 6.41
CA LEU A 158 -14.03 2.77 5.75
C LEU A 158 -15.16 2.99 4.72
N LEU A 159 -15.45 1.97 3.90
CA LEU A 159 -16.51 2.02 2.90
C LEU A 159 -17.92 2.13 3.51
N ASP A 160 -18.21 1.33 4.55
CA ASP A 160 -19.49 1.34 5.26
C ASP A 160 -19.73 2.68 5.98
N SER A 161 -18.66 3.44 6.27
CA SER A 161 -18.77 4.80 6.81
C SER A 161 -19.17 5.84 5.76
N GLY A 162 -19.20 5.47 4.47
CA GLY A 162 -19.57 6.34 3.34
C GLY A 162 -18.40 6.81 2.47
N PHE A 163 -17.17 6.41 2.79
CA PHE A 163 -16.01 6.72 1.95
C PHE A 163 -16.09 5.98 0.60
N LYS A 164 -15.58 6.62 -0.45
CA LYS A 164 -15.48 6.03 -1.80
C LYS A 164 -14.09 6.27 -2.35
N PHE A 165 -13.40 5.20 -2.73
CA PHE A 165 -12.19 5.27 -3.56
C PHE A 165 -12.55 5.91 -4.91
N ARG A 166 -11.68 6.78 -5.41
CA ARG A 166 -11.86 7.49 -6.69
C ARG A 166 -10.91 7.00 -7.77
N TYR A 167 -9.81 6.39 -7.38
CA TYR A 167 -8.73 6.03 -8.28
C TYR A 167 -8.53 4.52 -8.22
N GLY A 168 -8.41 3.89 -9.38
CA GLY A 168 -8.11 2.48 -9.50
C GLY A 168 -6.66 2.25 -9.94
N LEU A 169 -6.39 1.02 -10.35
CA LEU A 169 -5.07 0.59 -10.81
C LEU A 169 -4.54 1.44 -11.97
N ALA A 170 -5.38 1.77 -12.94
CA ALA A 170 -4.98 2.57 -14.10
C ALA A 170 -4.45 3.95 -13.70
N GLU A 171 -5.21 4.69 -12.89
CA GLU A 171 -4.85 6.04 -12.46
C GLU A 171 -3.60 6.04 -11.57
N MET A 172 -3.44 5.03 -10.71
CA MET A 172 -2.25 4.86 -9.89
C MET A 172 -0.97 4.76 -10.73
N PHE A 173 -0.98 3.90 -11.75
CA PHE A 173 0.20 3.70 -12.60
C PHE A 173 0.40 4.85 -13.59
N ASP A 174 -0.66 5.38 -14.20
CA ASP A 174 -0.56 6.52 -15.13
C ASP A 174 0.08 7.72 -14.42
N GLY A 175 -0.42 8.07 -13.23
CA GLY A 175 0.09 9.18 -12.44
C GLY A 175 1.52 8.96 -11.94
N ALA A 176 1.85 7.75 -11.49
CA ALA A 176 3.20 7.43 -11.04
C ALA A 176 4.23 7.48 -12.17
N ILE A 177 3.93 6.86 -13.32
CA ILE A 177 4.83 6.83 -14.49
C ILE A 177 5.03 8.25 -15.05
N GLN A 178 3.94 9.01 -15.23
CA GLN A 178 4.04 10.39 -15.72
C GLN A 178 4.90 11.25 -14.77
N CYS A 179 4.67 11.15 -13.47
CA CYS A 179 5.48 11.84 -12.46
C CYS A 179 6.95 11.43 -12.49
N CYS A 180 7.25 10.16 -12.78
CA CYS A 180 8.62 9.67 -12.93
C CYS A 180 9.30 10.26 -14.17
N LYS A 181 8.61 10.30 -15.32
CA LYS A 181 9.12 10.93 -16.56
C LYS A 181 9.44 12.41 -16.35
N GLU A 182 8.53 13.15 -15.72
CA GLU A 182 8.71 14.59 -15.44
C GLU A 182 9.90 14.89 -14.52
N LYS A 183 10.22 13.96 -13.60
CA LYS A 183 11.31 14.09 -12.64
C LYS A 183 12.61 13.41 -13.10
N GLY A 184 12.64 12.81 -14.29
CA GLY A 184 13.82 12.16 -14.87
C GLY A 184 14.19 10.82 -14.24
N PHE A 185 13.21 10.10 -13.66
CA PHE A 185 13.37 8.72 -13.20
C PHE A 185 13.08 7.67 -14.28
N LEU A 186 12.37 8.07 -15.35
CA LEU A 186 12.01 7.27 -16.52
C LEU A 186 12.27 8.05 -17.81
#